data_AF-A0A3E2GTK8-F1
#
_entry.id   AF-A0A3E2GTK8-F1
#
_cell.length_a   1.000
_cell.length_b   1.000
_cell.length_c   1.000
_cell.angle_alpha   90.00
_cell.angle_beta   90.00
_cell.angle_gamma   90.00
#
_symmetry.space_group_name_H-M   'P 1'
#
loop_
_entity.id
_entity.type
_entity.pdbx_description
1 polymer ?
#
loop_
_entity_poly.entity_id
_entity_poly.type
_entity_poly.pdbx_seq_one_letter_code
_entity_poly.pdbx_strand_id
1 'polypeptide(L)'
;MFPGVTKQESMVYAGNVKPINIRPAGISKVTGAHVQILREFGERLRWGDDSINISELSFGLDLAGPDTTGGILVLLQQPWKYQTYENGFTADVDNCPTLEAIRQLVSVASNQLSGLDNMSVFDMLPFLTEEYEDTEIFRAAHETLVRMVKDKAPDVVICCAQGSSHLQFVRDIQSLGPGKRFPIQKLEDGTPSFLRVNAFHPSYAVNYNSSYSCFRRLLILEFVKCFSLQQSQWSEEKWMTALRSDCQKKSAELFELNKRRQLSDEPPDPSARWREILDALNLLLRENEFFRLDSSHTIPDIREQLSSTNFSWLCCDAGLFLDEPIRKDAFDSEIAHQTHNTFQDWCLGMWPCLKINDKYVLT
;
A
#
# COMPACT_ATOMS: atom_id res chain seq x y z
N MET A 1 -31.82 8.68 37.41
CA MET A 1 -30.81 9.52 38.07
C MET A 1 -29.51 8.73 38.04
N PHE A 2 -28.69 8.97 37.01
CA PHE A 2 -27.41 8.29 36.80
C PHE A 2 -26.28 9.27 37.19
N PRO A 3 -25.30 8.90 38.03
CA PRO A 3 -23.95 9.42 37.93
C PRO A 3 -23.19 8.51 36.95
N GLY A 4 -22.55 8.98 35.88
CA GLY A 4 -21.56 10.04 35.89
C GLY A 4 -20.17 9.39 35.94
N VAL A 5 -19.73 8.79 34.83
CA VAL A 5 -18.31 8.43 34.61
C VAL A 5 -17.94 8.79 33.17
N THR A 6 -17.49 10.03 33.02
CA THR A 6 -16.60 10.48 31.95
C THR A 6 -15.18 10.03 32.27
N LYS A 7 -14.58 9.19 31.42
CA LYS A 7 -13.20 9.33 30.95
C LYS A 7 -12.91 8.30 29.87
N GLN A 8 -12.71 8.84 28.68
CA GLN A 8 -12.22 8.15 27.50
C GLN A 8 -10.71 7.97 27.71
N GLU A 9 -10.29 6.78 28.12
CA GLU A 9 -8.87 6.43 28.20
C GLU A 9 -8.39 5.99 26.82
N SER A 10 -7.71 6.91 26.16
CA SER A 10 -6.88 6.68 24.98
C SER A 10 -5.64 5.87 25.39
N MET A 11 -5.62 4.57 25.06
CA MET A 11 -4.44 3.72 25.26
C MET A 11 -3.42 3.95 24.14
N VAL A 12 -2.38 4.69 24.48
CA VAL A 12 -1.09 4.78 23.78
C VAL A 12 -0.37 3.42 23.89
N TYR A 13 -0.05 2.81 22.75
CA TYR A 13 0.87 1.67 22.70
C TYR A 13 2.29 2.16 22.99
N ALA A 14 2.77 1.92 24.20
CA ALA A 14 4.20 1.93 24.53
C ALA A 14 4.74 0.49 24.46
N GLY A 15 4.90 -0.04 23.25
CA GLY A 15 6.13 -0.81 23.00
C GLY A 15 7.27 0.20 23.04
N ASN A 16 8.47 -0.19 23.47
CA ASN A 16 9.67 0.68 23.48
C ASN A 16 10.13 1.06 22.05
N VAL A 17 9.26 1.67 21.26
CA VAL A 17 9.59 2.41 20.06
C VAL A 17 10.07 3.76 20.59
N LYS A 18 11.37 3.98 20.59
CA LYS A 18 11.90 5.33 20.82
C LYS A 18 11.16 6.27 19.87
N PRO A 19 10.66 7.43 20.34
CA PRO A 19 10.04 8.39 19.45
C PRO A 19 11.01 8.68 18.30
N ILE A 20 10.52 8.49 17.07
CA ILE A 20 11.27 8.80 15.86
C ILE A 20 11.46 10.31 15.85
N ASN A 21 12.64 10.74 16.29
CA ASN A 21 12.98 12.15 16.38
C ASN A 21 13.43 12.58 14.98
N ILE A 22 12.47 13.03 14.16
CA ILE A 22 12.78 13.63 12.87
C ILE A 22 13.63 14.87 13.17
N ARG A 23 14.88 14.87 12.70
CA ARG A 23 15.74 16.04 12.81
C ARG A 23 15.01 17.24 12.21
N PRO A 24 14.97 18.39 12.90
CA PRO A 24 14.52 19.63 12.29
C PRO A 24 15.37 19.89 11.05
N ALA A 25 14.71 20.33 9.97
CA ALA A 25 15.34 20.77 8.73
C ALA A 25 16.42 21.84 9.04
N GLY A 26 17.67 21.41 9.08
CA GLY A 26 18.83 22.26 9.43
C GLY A 26 20.05 22.03 8.55
N ILE A 27 19.92 21.26 7.47
CA ILE A 27 20.90 21.23 6.39
C ILE A 27 20.34 22.17 5.32
N SER A 28 21.14 23.15 4.90
CA SER A 28 20.89 23.98 3.71
C SER A 28 20.26 23.13 2.61
N LYS A 29 18.95 23.27 2.39
CA LYS A 29 18.23 22.54 1.34
C LYS A 29 18.78 23.02 0.00
N VAL A 30 19.67 22.23 -0.60
CA VAL A 30 20.14 22.48 -1.96
C VAL A 30 18.94 22.29 -2.88
N THR A 31 18.65 23.29 -3.68
CA THR A 31 17.57 23.25 -4.67
C THR A 31 17.90 22.18 -5.72
N GLY A 32 16.96 21.26 -5.94
CA GLY A 32 17.03 20.36 -7.10
C GLY A 32 16.57 21.11 -8.35
N ALA A 33 16.89 20.61 -9.53
CA ALA A 33 16.26 20.96 -10.80
C ALA A 33 15.31 19.85 -11.31
N HIS A 34 15.06 18.77 -10.56
CA HIS A 34 14.27 17.62 -10.99
C HIS A 34 12.82 17.99 -11.34
N VAL A 35 12.23 18.97 -10.64
CA VAL A 35 10.89 19.50 -10.98
C VAL A 35 10.94 20.26 -12.32
N GLN A 36 12.00 21.03 -12.56
CA GLN A 36 12.20 21.73 -13.84
C GLN A 36 12.45 20.74 -15.00
N ILE A 37 13.20 19.67 -14.76
CA ILE A 37 13.41 18.59 -15.74
C ILE A 37 12.07 17.94 -16.12
N LEU A 38 11.21 17.67 -15.13
CA LEU A 38 9.87 17.12 -15.38
C LEU A 38 9.00 18.11 -16.17
N ARG A 39 9.05 19.40 -15.82
CA ARG A 39 8.33 20.46 -16.54
C ARG A 39 8.72 20.50 -18.00
N GLU A 40 10.02 20.54 -18.30
CA GLU A 40 10.54 20.55 -19.67
C GLU A 40 10.13 19.31 -20.47
N PHE A 41 9.98 18.16 -19.82
CA PHE A 41 9.47 16.95 -20.46
C PHE A 41 7.98 17.09 -20.78
N GLY A 42 7.15 17.48 -19.80
CA GLY A 42 5.72 17.66 -20.00
C GLY A 42 5.38 18.72 -21.05
N GLU A 43 6.05 19.88 -21.02
CA GLU A 43 5.84 20.95 -22.01
C GLU A 43 6.22 20.56 -23.44
N ARG A 44 7.09 19.55 -23.62
CA ARG A 44 7.47 18.99 -24.92
C ARG A 44 6.61 17.82 -25.35
N LEU A 45 5.89 17.17 -24.44
CA LEU A 45 5.05 16.03 -24.78
C LEU A 45 3.88 16.49 -25.66
N ARG A 46 3.65 15.77 -26.75
CA ARG A 46 2.52 15.97 -27.65
C ARG A 46 1.83 14.63 -27.88
N TRP A 47 0.51 14.63 -27.84
CA TRP A 47 -0.34 13.49 -28.16
C TRP A 47 -1.18 13.85 -29.38
N GLY A 48 -0.77 13.37 -30.55
CA GLY A 48 -1.28 13.94 -31.80
C GLY A 48 -0.94 15.42 -31.88
N ASP A 49 -1.96 16.27 -32.07
CA ASP A 49 -1.82 17.73 -32.09
C ASP A 49 -2.00 18.38 -30.70
N ASP A 50 -2.39 17.60 -29.68
CA ASP A 50 -2.71 18.12 -28.35
C ASP A 50 -1.49 18.13 -27.43
N SER A 51 -1.39 19.18 -26.60
CA SER A 51 -0.44 19.25 -25.49
C SER A 51 -1.08 18.71 -24.21
N ILE A 52 -0.25 18.27 -23.25
CA ILE A 52 -0.72 17.92 -21.90
C ILE A 52 -1.52 19.09 -21.30
N ASN A 53 -2.60 18.76 -20.59
CA ASN A 53 -3.41 19.74 -19.86
C ASN A 53 -2.58 20.41 -18.75
N ILE A 54 -2.68 21.74 -18.61
CA ILE A 54 -1.96 22.51 -17.58
C ILE A 54 -2.21 21.96 -16.17
N SER A 55 -3.43 21.49 -15.88
CA SER A 55 -3.78 20.91 -14.57
C SER A 55 -3.04 19.60 -14.30
N GLU A 56 -2.94 18.72 -15.31
CA GLU A 56 -2.17 17.48 -15.24
C GLU A 56 -0.67 17.77 -15.06
N LEU A 57 -0.14 18.73 -15.81
CA LEU A 57 1.24 19.19 -15.65
C LEU A 57 1.48 19.70 -14.22
N SER A 58 0.61 20.57 -13.70
CA SER A 58 0.72 21.10 -12.33
C SER A 58 0.70 19.98 -11.30
N PHE A 59 -0.23 19.04 -11.42
CA PHE A 59 -0.37 17.92 -10.50
C PHE A 59 0.89 17.03 -10.45
N GLY A 60 1.46 16.70 -11.63
CA GLY A 60 2.71 15.93 -11.70
C GLY A 60 3.90 16.67 -11.09
N LEU A 61 3.96 18.00 -11.25
CA LEU A 61 5.01 18.83 -10.65
C LEU A 61 4.88 18.92 -9.13
N ASP A 62 3.65 19.03 -8.62
CA ASP A 62 3.37 19.02 -7.18
C ASP A 62 3.74 17.66 -6.55
N LEU A 63 3.43 16.53 -7.23
CA LEU A 63 3.87 15.19 -6.81
C LEU A 63 5.40 15.03 -6.80
N ALA A 64 6.09 15.60 -7.80
CA ALA A 64 7.54 15.53 -7.92
C ALA A 64 8.28 16.44 -6.92
N GLY A 65 7.58 17.40 -6.30
CA GLY A 65 8.10 18.25 -5.25
C GLY A 65 8.55 17.44 -4.01
N PRO A 66 9.12 18.09 -2.99
CA PRO A 66 9.66 19.44 -3.01
C PRO A 66 10.93 19.52 -3.87
N ASP A 67 11.21 20.72 -4.41
CA ASP A 67 12.35 21.02 -5.29
C ASP A 67 13.69 21.12 -4.53
N THR A 68 14.05 20.02 -3.86
CA THR A 68 15.21 19.91 -2.99
C THR A 68 15.91 18.58 -3.22
N THR A 69 17.22 18.53 -3.05
CA THR A 69 17.97 17.27 -3.13
C THR A 69 17.82 16.42 -1.86
N GLY A 70 18.01 15.10 -1.95
CA GLY A 70 17.97 14.18 -0.82
C GLY A 70 16.55 13.75 -0.43
N GLY A 71 16.43 13.11 0.73
CA GLY A 71 15.15 12.63 1.24
C GLY A 71 14.70 11.30 0.63
N ILE A 72 13.42 11.02 0.75
CA ILE A 72 12.79 9.79 0.25
C ILE A 72 12.13 10.08 -1.09
N LEU A 73 12.37 9.19 -2.06
CA LEU A 73 11.67 9.14 -3.35
C LEU A 73 10.78 7.90 -3.40
N VAL A 74 9.50 8.05 -3.69
CA VAL A 74 8.60 6.95 -4.07
C VAL A 74 8.56 6.86 -5.59
N LEU A 75 8.94 5.70 -6.14
CA LEU A 75 8.90 5.47 -7.59
C LEU A 75 7.69 4.62 -7.97
N LEU A 76 6.71 5.24 -8.62
CA LEU A 76 5.51 4.61 -9.19
C LEU A 76 5.69 4.32 -10.67
N GLN A 77 4.75 3.57 -11.24
CA GLN A 77 4.85 3.14 -12.63
C GLN A 77 4.46 4.27 -13.59
N GLN A 78 3.20 4.70 -13.55
CA GLN A 78 2.66 5.71 -14.44
C GLN A 78 1.27 6.18 -13.94
N PRO A 79 0.79 7.34 -14.39
CA PRO A 79 -0.56 7.81 -14.08
C PRO A 79 -1.65 6.85 -14.57
N TRP A 80 -2.74 6.77 -13.80
CA TRP A 80 -3.92 6.01 -14.21
C TRP A 80 -4.73 6.78 -15.27
N LYS A 81 -5.25 6.08 -16.28
CA LYS A 81 -6.01 6.71 -17.38
C LYS A 81 -7.28 7.46 -16.96
N TYR A 82 -7.83 7.17 -15.78
CA TYR A 82 -9.02 7.84 -15.25
C TYR A 82 -8.70 8.78 -14.09
N GLN A 83 -7.42 9.13 -13.89
CA GLN A 83 -7.02 10.13 -12.91
C GLN A 83 -7.60 11.50 -13.28
N THR A 84 -8.19 12.17 -12.30
CA THR A 84 -8.65 13.55 -12.44
C THR A 84 -7.59 14.54 -11.98
N TYR A 85 -7.61 15.75 -12.54
CA TYR A 85 -6.64 16.81 -12.21
C TYR A 85 -7.29 18.19 -12.00
N GLU A 86 -8.62 18.26 -12.05
CA GLU A 86 -9.35 19.54 -12.13
C GLU A 86 -9.83 20.05 -10.76
N ASN A 87 -9.73 19.24 -9.70
CA ASN A 87 -10.27 19.58 -8.38
C ASN A 87 -9.20 20.16 -7.44
N GLY A 88 -7.95 20.20 -7.91
CA GLY A 88 -6.79 20.64 -7.15
C GLY A 88 -6.07 19.47 -6.48
N PHE A 89 -4.78 19.66 -6.20
CA PHE A 89 -3.85 18.60 -5.80
C PHE A 89 -4.37 17.71 -4.66
N THR A 90 -4.81 18.29 -3.54
CA THR A 90 -5.28 17.51 -2.39
C THR A 90 -6.52 16.68 -2.71
N ALA A 91 -7.51 17.28 -3.39
CA ALA A 91 -8.74 16.59 -3.73
C ALA A 91 -8.49 15.45 -4.74
N ASP A 92 -7.63 15.69 -5.74
CA ASP A 92 -7.28 14.68 -6.74
C ASP A 92 -6.39 13.55 -6.19
N VAL A 93 -5.57 13.83 -5.16
CA VAL A 93 -4.88 12.80 -4.37
C VAL A 93 -5.89 11.96 -3.56
N ASP A 94 -6.82 12.61 -2.85
CA ASP A 94 -7.84 11.93 -2.04
C ASP A 94 -8.75 11.04 -2.90
N ASN A 95 -9.04 11.47 -4.14
CA ASN A 95 -9.84 10.71 -5.10
C ASN A 95 -9.06 9.59 -5.82
N CYS A 96 -7.75 9.49 -5.62
CA CYS A 96 -6.92 8.42 -6.18
C CYS A 96 -6.56 7.41 -5.10
N PRO A 97 -7.16 6.20 -5.09
CA PRO A 97 -6.92 5.22 -4.03
C PRO A 97 -5.43 4.86 -3.84
N THR A 98 -4.65 4.87 -4.93
CA THR A 98 -3.21 4.61 -4.88
C THR A 98 -2.45 5.74 -4.18
N LEU A 99 -2.68 6.99 -4.56
CA LEU A 99 -1.99 8.14 -3.97
C LEU A 99 -2.43 8.36 -2.52
N GLU A 100 -3.72 8.13 -2.23
CA GLU A 100 -4.21 8.16 -0.86
C GLU A 100 -3.56 7.09 0.01
N ALA A 101 -3.38 5.87 -0.52
CA ALA A 101 -2.66 4.82 0.20
C ALA A 101 -1.21 5.23 0.48
N ILE A 102 -0.53 5.90 -0.46
CA ILE A 102 0.83 6.43 -0.23
C ILE A 102 0.81 7.48 0.86
N ARG A 103 -0.13 8.45 0.82
CA ARG A 103 -0.27 9.47 1.86
C ARG A 103 -0.43 8.85 3.25
N GLN A 104 -1.28 7.83 3.37
CA GLN A 104 -1.48 7.10 4.62
C GLN A 104 -0.22 6.32 5.06
N LEU A 105 0.44 5.62 4.14
CA LEU A 105 1.68 4.88 4.43
C LEU A 105 2.79 5.80 4.92
N VAL A 106 2.93 6.98 4.30
CA VAL A 106 3.89 8.02 4.69
C VAL A 106 3.58 8.57 6.06
N SER A 107 2.30 8.89 6.32
CA SER A 107 1.85 9.35 7.63
C SER A 107 2.13 8.31 8.71
N VAL A 108 1.79 7.03 8.49
CA VAL A 108 2.07 5.95 9.44
C VAL A 108 3.57 5.77 9.66
N ALA A 109 4.35 5.67 8.58
CA ALA A 109 5.78 5.39 8.66
C ALA A 109 6.61 6.54 9.28
N SER A 110 6.12 7.77 9.16
CA SER A 110 6.72 8.96 9.77
C SER A 110 6.16 9.31 11.15
N ASN A 111 5.26 8.49 11.71
CA ASN A 111 4.54 8.79 12.95
C ASN A 111 3.79 10.14 12.90
N GLN A 112 3.11 10.39 11.77
CA GLN A 112 2.33 11.59 11.42
C GLN A 112 3.15 12.88 11.28
N LEU A 113 4.47 12.78 11.23
CA LEU A 113 5.36 13.94 11.12
C LEU A 113 5.66 14.33 9.67
N SER A 114 5.27 13.50 8.69
CA SER A 114 5.46 13.78 7.27
C SER A 114 4.22 13.43 6.47
N GLY A 115 3.86 14.31 5.54
CA GLY A 115 2.95 14.05 4.43
C GLY A 115 3.67 14.03 3.09
N LEU A 116 2.91 14.00 1.99
CA LEU A 116 3.44 14.01 0.63
C LEU A 116 4.33 15.24 0.35
N ASP A 117 4.07 16.39 0.99
CA ASP A 117 4.86 17.62 0.82
C ASP A 117 6.35 17.49 1.22
N ASN A 118 6.71 16.44 1.96
CA ASN A 118 8.07 16.20 2.45
C ASN A 118 8.84 15.14 1.65
N MET A 119 8.22 14.57 0.61
CA MET A 119 8.81 13.54 -0.21
C MET A 119 8.49 13.75 -1.68
N SER A 120 9.30 13.14 -2.54
CA SER A 120 9.04 13.18 -3.97
C SER A 120 8.40 11.88 -4.41
N VAL A 121 7.39 11.98 -5.26
CA VAL A 121 6.76 10.85 -5.94
C VAL A 121 7.01 11.02 -7.43
N PHE A 122 7.76 10.10 -8.01
CA PHE A 122 7.99 10.07 -9.46
C PHE A 122 7.26 8.90 -10.08
N ASP A 123 6.68 9.12 -11.25
CA ASP A 123 6.31 8.04 -12.15
C ASP A 123 7.49 7.66 -13.04
N MET A 124 7.64 6.37 -13.32
CA MET A 124 8.61 5.86 -14.28
C MET A 124 8.29 6.33 -15.70
N LEU A 125 6.99 6.49 -16.01
CA LEU A 125 6.45 7.05 -17.23
C LEU A 125 5.56 8.26 -16.91
N PRO A 126 6.14 9.43 -16.60
CA PRO A 126 5.37 10.60 -16.18
C PRO A 126 4.46 11.10 -17.31
N PHE A 127 3.22 11.47 -16.97
CA PHE A 127 2.18 11.94 -17.90
C PHE A 127 1.72 10.91 -18.97
N LEU A 128 2.22 9.67 -18.93
CA LEU A 128 1.86 8.64 -19.91
C LEU A 128 0.91 7.63 -19.29
N THR A 129 -0.31 7.55 -19.79
CA THR A 129 -1.27 6.53 -19.37
C THR A 129 -1.03 5.21 -20.10
N GLU A 130 -1.75 4.15 -19.73
CA GLU A 130 -1.66 2.82 -20.36
C GLU A 130 -2.03 2.82 -21.86
N GLU A 131 -2.61 3.92 -22.35
CA GLU A 131 -3.04 4.09 -23.74
C GLU A 131 -1.91 4.54 -24.68
N TYR A 132 -0.77 4.94 -24.12
CA TYR A 132 0.40 5.31 -24.91
C TYR A 132 1.11 4.04 -25.42
N GLU A 133 1.51 4.03 -26.70
CA GLU A 133 2.24 2.90 -27.30
C GLU A 133 3.56 3.34 -27.97
N ASP A 134 3.89 4.62 -27.96
CA ASP A 134 5.08 5.16 -28.64
C ASP A 134 6.38 4.82 -27.88
N THR A 135 7.19 3.97 -28.50
CA THR A 135 8.47 3.48 -27.95
C THR A 135 9.52 4.59 -27.78
N GLU A 136 9.53 5.61 -28.65
CA GLU A 136 10.46 6.74 -28.53
C GLU A 136 10.06 7.66 -27.38
N ILE A 137 8.75 7.87 -27.17
CA ILE A 137 8.24 8.60 -26.00
C ILE A 137 8.59 7.84 -24.71
N PHE A 138 8.41 6.52 -24.67
CA PHE A 138 8.82 5.70 -23.53
C PHE A 138 10.33 5.76 -23.27
N ARG A 139 11.14 5.83 -24.33
CA ARG A 139 12.58 6.02 -24.18
C ARG A 139 12.90 7.39 -23.57
N ALA A 140 12.29 8.44 -24.08
CA ALA A 140 12.45 9.80 -23.56
C ALA A 140 11.98 9.95 -22.10
N ALA A 141 10.89 9.26 -21.72
CA ALA A 141 10.40 9.21 -20.36
C ALA A 141 11.41 8.56 -19.42
N HIS A 142 11.97 7.41 -19.78
CA HIS A 142 13.01 6.74 -19.00
C HIS A 142 14.29 7.58 -18.86
N GLU A 143 14.73 8.24 -19.94
CA GLU A 143 15.88 9.15 -19.91
C GLU A 143 15.62 10.36 -18.99
N THR A 144 14.38 10.88 -19.01
CA THR A 144 13.94 11.97 -18.14
C THR A 144 13.94 11.53 -16.67
N LEU A 145 13.38 10.36 -16.37
CA LEU A 145 13.42 9.77 -15.02
C LEU A 145 14.85 9.67 -14.50
N VAL A 146 15.77 9.15 -15.32
CA VAL A 146 17.19 9.02 -14.94
C VAL A 146 17.77 10.40 -14.58
N ARG A 147 17.49 11.43 -15.38
CA ARG A 147 17.93 12.81 -15.07
C ARG A 147 17.31 13.33 -13.78
N MET A 148 16.01 13.13 -13.59
CA MET A 148 15.30 13.54 -12.38
C MET A 148 15.86 12.89 -11.13
N VAL A 149 16.11 11.57 -11.14
CA VAL A 149 16.65 10.85 -9.97
C VAL A 149 18.08 11.29 -9.67
N LYS A 150 18.90 11.50 -10.70
CA LYS A 150 20.28 12.00 -10.54
C LYS A 150 20.30 13.39 -9.90
N ASP A 151 19.41 14.26 -10.34
CA ASP A 151 19.33 15.62 -9.85
C ASP A 151 18.70 15.67 -8.43
N LYS A 152 17.60 14.95 -8.22
CA LYS A 152 16.96 14.77 -6.91
C LYS A 152 17.91 14.18 -5.88
N ALA A 153 18.84 13.33 -6.30
CA ALA A 153 19.85 12.69 -5.45
C ALA A 153 19.27 12.17 -4.12
N PRO A 154 18.24 11.30 -4.15
CA PRO A 154 17.54 10.86 -2.94
C PRO A 154 18.47 10.08 -2.00
N ASP A 155 18.17 10.06 -0.70
CA ASP A 155 18.86 9.18 0.25
C ASP A 155 18.39 7.73 0.10
N VAL A 156 17.07 7.57 -0.13
CA VAL A 156 16.39 6.27 -0.25
C VAL A 156 15.32 6.34 -1.34
N VAL A 157 15.23 5.29 -2.14
CA VAL A 157 14.18 5.09 -3.15
C VAL A 157 13.29 3.91 -2.75
N ILE A 158 11.99 4.15 -2.65
CA ILE A 158 10.96 3.11 -2.50
C ILE A 158 10.54 2.69 -3.91
N CYS A 159 10.99 1.50 -4.33
CA CYS A 159 10.80 0.97 -5.66
C CYS A 159 9.43 0.28 -5.76
N CYS A 160 8.41 0.98 -6.27
CA CYS A 160 7.05 0.44 -6.46
C CYS A 160 6.72 0.14 -7.94
N ALA A 161 7.49 0.67 -8.88
CA ALA A 161 7.27 0.55 -10.32
C ALA A 161 7.73 -0.79 -10.89
N GLN A 162 7.00 -1.34 -11.87
CA GLN A 162 7.45 -2.45 -12.69
C GLN A 162 7.30 -2.10 -14.17
N GLY A 163 8.12 -2.69 -15.03
CA GLY A 163 7.98 -2.53 -16.48
C GLY A 163 9.24 -2.93 -17.24
N SER A 164 9.18 -2.87 -18.57
CA SER A 164 10.36 -3.05 -19.42
C SER A 164 11.09 -1.72 -19.57
N SER A 165 12.43 -1.76 -19.50
CA SER A 165 13.26 -0.60 -19.83
C SER A 165 14.55 -1.04 -20.48
N HIS A 166 15.02 -0.27 -21.45
CA HIS A 166 16.30 -0.46 -22.12
C HIS A 166 17.46 0.07 -21.25
N LEU A 167 17.20 1.01 -20.34
CA LEU A 167 18.21 1.57 -19.44
C LEU A 167 18.43 0.67 -18.22
N GLN A 168 19.68 0.30 -17.97
CA GLN A 168 20.06 -0.52 -16.81
C GLN A 168 19.66 0.16 -15.48
N PHE A 169 19.92 1.46 -15.36
CA PHE A 169 19.55 2.24 -14.19
C PHE A 169 18.07 2.11 -13.82
N VAL A 170 17.17 2.18 -14.81
CA VAL A 170 15.72 2.06 -14.57
C VAL A 170 15.39 0.65 -14.08
N ARG A 171 15.96 -0.39 -14.69
CA ARG A 171 15.79 -1.78 -14.22
C ARG A 171 16.27 -1.98 -12.79
N ASP A 172 17.33 -1.28 -12.38
CA ASP A 172 17.89 -1.39 -11.03
C ASP A 172 17.03 -0.73 -9.95
N ILE A 173 16.11 0.16 -10.30
CA ILE A 173 15.20 0.82 -9.36
C ILE A 173 13.75 0.34 -9.47
N GLN A 174 13.50 -0.73 -10.22
CA GLN A 174 12.19 -1.36 -10.35
C GLN A 174 11.88 -2.30 -9.18
N SER A 175 10.61 -2.37 -8.81
CA SER A 175 10.07 -3.35 -7.89
C SER A 175 10.37 -4.78 -8.35
N LEU A 176 10.88 -5.57 -7.43
CA LEU A 176 11.06 -7.02 -7.58
C LEU A 176 9.74 -7.80 -7.35
N GLY A 177 8.68 -7.11 -6.93
CA GLY A 177 7.38 -7.67 -6.55
C GLY A 177 7.24 -7.98 -5.06
N PRO A 178 6.07 -8.46 -4.62
CA PRO A 178 5.75 -8.70 -3.21
C PRO A 178 6.71 -9.68 -2.52
N GLY A 179 7.15 -9.32 -1.31
CA GLY A 179 7.97 -10.15 -0.43
C GLY A 179 9.46 -10.22 -0.79
N LYS A 180 9.86 -9.76 -1.98
CA LYS A 180 11.26 -9.74 -2.41
C LYS A 180 12.03 -8.59 -1.77
N ARG A 181 13.37 -8.62 -1.90
CA ARG A 181 14.27 -7.63 -1.28
C ARG A 181 15.46 -7.32 -2.17
N PHE A 182 15.89 -6.08 -2.16
CA PHE A 182 17.23 -5.72 -2.59
C PHE A 182 18.25 -6.07 -1.50
N PRO A 183 19.51 -6.33 -1.89
CA PRO A 183 20.64 -6.21 -0.98
C PRO A 183 20.66 -4.81 -0.36
N ILE A 184 21.03 -4.68 0.92
CA ILE A 184 21.25 -3.39 1.59
C ILE A 184 22.62 -2.87 1.15
N GLN A 185 22.67 -2.43 -0.11
CA GLN A 185 23.84 -1.86 -0.75
C GLN A 185 23.37 -0.64 -1.52
N LYS A 186 24.19 0.41 -1.49
CA LYS A 186 23.92 1.58 -2.32
C LYS A 186 24.10 1.21 -3.78
N LEU A 187 23.26 1.77 -4.64
CA LEU A 187 23.49 1.69 -6.08
C LEU A 187 24.62 2.69 -6.41
N GLU A 188 25.74 2.18 -6.91
CA GLU A 188 26.90 2.98 -7.32
C GLU A 188 27.11 2.78 -8.83
N ASP A 189 26.37 3.54 -9.65
CA ASP A 189 26.50 3.49 -11.12
C ASP A 189 26.57 4.90 -11.70
N GLY A 190 27.70 5.59 -11.48
CA GLY A 190 27.93 6.95 -11.99
C GLY A 190 26.88 7.99 -11.57
N THR A 191 26.22 7.74 -10.44
CA THR A 191 25.07 8.47 -9.90
C THR A 191 25.21 8.70 -8.40
N PRO A 192 24.45 9.65 -7.80
CA PRO A 192 24.43 9.81 -6.35
C PRO A 192 24.06 8.49 -5.68
N SER A 193 24.84 8.06 -4.69
CA SER A 193 24.65 6.77 -4.04
C SER A 193 23.38 6.81 -3.16
N PHE A 194 22.38 5.97 -3.45
CA PHE A 194 21.16 5.87 -2.66
C PHE A 194 20.83 4.42 -2.26
N LEU A 195 20.06 4.26 -1.19
CA LEU A 195 19.53 2.96 -0.78
C LEU A 195 18.25 2.64 -1.53
N ARG A 196 18.05 1.36 -1.85
CA ARG A 196 16.80 0.87 -2.46
C ARG A 196 16.01 0.08 -1.45
N VAL A 197 14.72 0.38 -1.35
CA VAL A 197 13.75 -0.46 -0.64
C VAL A 197 12.81 -1.05 -1.68
N ASN A 198 12.72 -2.39 -1.69
CA ASN A 198 11.75 -3.06 -2.54
C ASN A 198 10.37 -2.91 -1.92
N ALA A 199 9.47 -2.25 -2.63
CA ALA A 199 8.04 -2.32 -2.39
C ALA A 199 7.37 -2.89 -3.65
N PHE A 200 6.05 -2.94 -3.67
CA PHE A 200 5.28 -3.24 -4.87
C PHE A 200 4.24 -2.13 -5.05
N HIS A 201 3.67 -2.01 -6.24
CA HIS A 201 2.75 -0.91 -6.54
C HIS A 201 1.58 -0.89 -5.53
N PRO A 202 1.29 0.22 -4.83
CA PRO A 202 0.25 0.26 -3.80
C PRO A 202 -1.13 -0.18 -4.30
N SER A 203 -1.46 0.10 -5.57
CA SER A 203 -2.70 -0.38 -6.21
C SER A 203 -2.89 -1.90 -6.09
N TYR A 204 -1.81 -2.70 -6.03
CA TYR A 204 -1.90 -4.14 -5.83
C TYR A 204 -2.61 -4.49 -4.51
N ALA A 205 -2.38 -3.73 -3.44
CA ALA A 205 -2.95 -3.98 -2.11
C ALA A 205 -4.27 -3.23 -1.85
N VAL A 206 -4.54 -2.14 -2.57
CA VAL A 206 -5.74 -1.32 -2.32
C VAL A 206 -6.80 -1.43 -3.40
N ASN A 207 -6.43 -1.77 -4.64
CA ASN A 207 -7.36 -1.90 -5.77
C ASN A 207 -7.55 -3.36 -6.21
N TYR A 208 -6.45 -4.11 -6.41
CA TYR A 208 -6.51 -5.45 -7.00
C TYR A 208 -6.73 -6.58 -5.97
N ASN A 209 -6.07 -6.50 -4.81
CA ASN A 209 -6.12 -7.53 -3.76
C ASN A 209 -6.49 -6.90 -2.41
N SER A 210 -7.50 -6.04 -2.41
CA SER A 210 -7.92 -5.21 -1.26
C SER A 210 -8.33 -6.01 -0.03
N SER A 211 -8.84 -7.23 -0.20
CA SER A 211 -9.26 -8.15 0.87
C SER A 211 -8.14 -9.01 1.47
N TYR A 212 -6.88 -8.77 1.10
CA TYR A 212 -5.71 -9.45 1.64
C TYR A 212 -4.85 -8.47 2.45
N SER A 213 -5.10 -8.39 3.76
CA SER A 213 -4.43 -7.45 4.67
C SER A 213 -2.91 -7.64 4.72
N CYS A 214 -2.40 -8.84 4.42
CA CYS A 214 -0.97 -9.13 4.39
C CYS A 214 -0.21 -8.19 3.45
N PHE A 215 -0.78 -7.81 2.31
CA PHE A 215 -0.14 -6.89 1.38
C PHE A 215 -0.08 -5.46 1.93
N ARG A 216 -1.14 -4.98 2.60
CA ARG A 216 -1.11 -3.68 3.28
C ARG A 216 -0.06 -3.67 4.40
N ARG A 217 0.03 -4.75 5.18
CA ARG A 217 1.05 -4.92 6.23
C ARG A 217 2.46 -4.87 5.66
N LEU A 218 2.68 -5.55 4.53
CA LEU A 218 3.99 -5.52 3.87
C LEU A 218 4.33 -4.12 3.35
N LEU A 219 3.39 -3.37 2.76
CA LEU A 219 3.64 -1.98 2.36
C LEU A 219 4.02 -1.11 3.56
N ILE A 220 3.30 -1.23 4.69
CA ILE A 220 3.64 -0.52 5.93
C ILE A 220 5.06 -0.85 6.36
N LEU A 221 5.43 -2.14 6.38
CA LEU A 221 6.77 -2.59 6.74
C LEU A 221 7.85 -1.96 5.85
N GLU A 222 7.67 -1.98 4.53
CA GLU A 222 8.68 -1.45 3.60
C GLU A 222 8.77 0.09 3.65
N PHE A 223 7.65 0.79 3.85
CA PHE A 223 7.68 2.24 4.09
C PHE A 223 8.39 2.56 5.41
N VAL A 224 8.04 1.90 6.52
CA VAL A 224 8.72 2.09 7.82
C VAL A 224 10.22 1.80 7.71
N LYS A 225 10.60 0.76 6.97
CA LYS A 225 12.00 0.45 6.66
C LYS A 225 12.70 1.62 5.96
N CYS A 226 12.07 2.24 4.97
CA CYS A 226 12.63 3.38 4.26
C CYS A 226 12.95 4.55 5.20
N PHE A 227 11.99 4.97 6.02
CA PHE A 227 12.20 6.04 7.01
C PHE A 227 13.27 5.69 8.05
N SER A 228 13.31 4.43 8.48
CA SER A 228 14.32 3.94 9.43
C SER A 228 15.72 3.88 8.81
N LEU A 229 15.84 3.49 7.54
CA LEU A 229 17.10 3.46 6.80
C LEU A 229 17.66 4.87 6.57
N GLN A 230 16.80 5.84 6.28
CA GLN A 230 17.22 7.25 6.18
C GLN A 230 17.90 7.74 7.47
N GLN A 231 17.52 7.17 8.62
CA GLN A 231 18.11 7.48 9.93
C GLN A 231 19.20 6.51 10.36
N SER A 232 19.55 5.51 9.53
CA SER A 232 20.48 4.43 9.87
C SER A 232 20.06 3.63 11.12
N GLN A 233 18.75 3.46 11.34
CA GLN A 233 18.17 2.79 12.53
C GLN A 233 17.43 1.49 12.20
N TRP A 234 17.47 1.04 10.95
CA TRP A 234 16.75 -0.18 10.57
C TRP A 234 17.42 -1.44 11.12
N SER A 235 16.62 -2.30 11.75
CA SER A 235 16.99 -3.66 12.15
C SER A 235 15.94 -4.65 11.66
N GLU A 236 16.39 -5.74 11.05
CA GLU A 236 15.50 -6.82 10.61
C GLU A 236 15.16 -7.76 11.77
N GLU A 237 13.89 -8.11 11.88
CA GLU A 237 13.39 -9.10 12.83
C GLU A 237 12.87 -10.35 12.11
N LYS A 238 12.77 -11.47 12.84
CA LYS A 238 12.33 -12.75 12.26
C LYS A 238 10.93 -12.67 11.64
N TRP A 239 10.00 -11.99 12.31
CA TRP A 239 8.62 -11.84 11.83
C TRP A 239 8.54 -11.05 10.52
N MET A 240 9.46 -10.12 10.27
CA MET A 240 9.49 -9.34 9.02
C MET A 240 9.86 -10.23 7.83
N THR A 241 10.74 -11.20 8.05
CA THR A 241 11.09 -12.19 7.02
C THR A 241 9.94 -13.17 6.80
N ALA A 242 9.24 -13.58 7.87
CA ALA A 242 8.04 -14.42 7.76
C ALA A 242 6.94 -13.72 6.96
N LEU A 243 6.62 -12.46 7.28
CA LEU A 243 5.62 -11.66 6.55
C LEU A 243 5.94 -11.56 5.05
N ARG A 244 7.21 -11.32 4.70
CA ARG A 244 7.65 -11.29 3.30
C ARG A 244 7.45 -12.62 2.59
N SER A 245 7.82 -13.72 3.25
CA SER A 245 7.62 -15.08 2.73
C SER A 245 6.13 -15.38 2.50
N ASP A 246 5.28 -15.02 3.46
CA ASP A 246 3.83 -15.23 3.37
C ASP A 246 3.22 -14.43 2.22
N CYS A 247 3.60 -13.15 2.07
CA CYS A 247 3.16 -12.31 0.96
C CYS A 247 3.67 -12.83 -0.39
N GLN A 248 4.90 -13.35 -0.47
CA GLN A 248 5.42 -13.93 -1.70
C GLN A 248 4.62 -15.19 -2.09
N LYS A 249 4.36 -16.08 -1.13
CA LYS A 249 3.55 -17.29 -1.35
C LYS A 249 2.13 -16.93 -1.79
N LYS A 250 1.47 -16.01 -1.07
CA LYS A 250 0.11 -15.59 -1.39
C LYS A 250 0.04 -14.89 -2.75
N SER A 251 1.03 -14.08 -3.10
CA SER A 251 1.10 -13.43 -4.42
C SER A 251 1.21 -14.46 -5.55
N ALA A 252 2.01 -15.52 -5.37
CA ALA A 252 2.11 -16.61 -6.33
C ALA A 252 0.81 -17.42 -6.45
N GLU A 253 0.14 -17.71 -5.33
CA GLU A 253 -1.17 -18.37 -5.32
C GLU A 253 -2.22 -17.57 -6.10
N LEU A 254 -2.28 -16.26 -5.90
CA LEU A 254 -3.21 -15.37 -6.58
C LEU A 254 -2.91 -15.23 -8.07
N PHE A 255 -1.63 -15.20 -8.44
CA PHE A 255 -1.22 -15.21 -9.83
C PHE A 255 -1.73 -16.46 -10.57
N GLU A 256 -1.51 -17.64 -9.98
CA GLU A 256 -1.99 -18.90 -10.57
C GLU A 256 -3.53 -18.98 -10.59
N LEU A 257 -4.21 -18.48 -9.56
CA LEU A 257 -5.67 -18.40 -9.54
C LEU A 257 -6.21 -17.50 -10.66
N ASN A 258 -5.63 -16.31 -10.84
CA ASN A 258 -6.03 -15.37 -11.88
C ASN A 258 -5.75 -15.94 -13.28
N LYS A 259 -4.63 -16.62 -13.47
CA LYS A 259 -4.32 -17.33 -14.72
C LYS A 259 -5.34 -18.41 -15.03
N ARG A 260 -5.76 -19.20 -14.04
CA ARG A 260 -6.83 -20.21 -14.22
C ARG A 260 -8.18 -19.58 -14.55
N ARG A 261 -8.51 -18.46 -13.89
CA ARG A 261 -9.74 -17.70 -14.18
C ARG A 261 -9.76 -17.14 -15.59
N GLN A 262 -8.64 -16.64 -16.09
CA GLN A 262 -8.53 -16.18 -17.48
C GLN A 262 -8.71 -17.30 -18.52
N LEU A 263 -8.47 -18.55 -18.12
CA LEU A 263 -8.64 -19.74 -18.96
C LEU A 263 -10.01 -20.41 -18.77
N SER A 264 -10.80 -19.98 -17.79
CA SER A 264 -12.12 -20.53 -17.47
C SER A 264 -13.20 -19.54 -17.88
N ASP A 265 -14.28 -20.02 -18.48
CA ASP A 265 -15.48 -19.21 -18.72
C ASP A 265 -16.35 -19.06 -17.45
N GLU A 266 -15.97 -19.72 -16.34
CA GLU A 266 -16.72 -19.62 -15.09
C GLU A 266 -16.53 -18.26 -14.41
N PRO A 267 -17.62 -17.58 -14.01
CA PRO A 267 -17.52 -16.34 -13.27
C PRO A 267 -16.82 -16.59 -11.92
N PRO A 268 -16.00 -15.64 -11.44
CA PRO A 268 -15.34 -15.78 -10.15
C PRO A 268 -16.40 -15.81 -9.04
N ASP A 269 -16.42 -16.87 -8.25
CA ASP A 269 -17.27 -16.96 -7.05
C ASP A 269 -16.79 -15.94 -6.01
N PRO A 270 -17.55 -14.86 -5.75
CA PRO A 270 -17.17 -13.83 -4.79
C PRO A 270 -17.19 -14.37 -3.35
N SER A 271 -17.98 -15.42 -3.08
CA SER A 271 -18.13 -16.02 -1.75
C SER A 271 -16.99 -16.99 -1.41
N ALA A 272 -16.16 -17.40 -2.38
CA ALA A 272 -15.04 -18.31 -2.13
C ALA A 272 -14.02 -17.71 -1.16
N ARG A 273 -13.70 -16.42 -1.29
CA ARG A 273 -12.77 -15.72 -0.39
C ARG A 273 -13.36 -15.58 1.01
N TRP A 274 -14.65 -15.29 1.12
CA TRP A 274 -15.32 -15.20 2.41
C TRP A 274 -15.28 -16.53 3.17
N ARG A 275 -15.56 -17.64 2.47
CA ARG A 275 -15.45 -18.99 3.04
C ARG A 275 -14.03 -19.31 3.50
N GLU A 276 -12.99 -18.97 2.72
CA GLU A 276 -11.59 -19.14 3.13
C GLU A 276 -11.29 -18.41 4.46
N ILE A 277 -11.78 -17.16 4.60
CA ILE A 277 -11.59 -16.38 5.83
C ILE A 277 -12.31 -17.04 7.01
N LEU A 278 -13.57 -17.44 6.84
CA LEU A 278 -14.38 -18.06 7.88
C LEU A 278 -13.86 -19.44 8.30
N ASP A 279 -13.38 -20.25 7.36
CA ASP A 279 -12.77 -21.54 7.65
C ASP A 279 -11.46 -21.38 8.43
N ALA A 280 -10.63 -20.40 8.07
CA ALA A 280 -9.41 -20.08 8.80
C ALA A 280 -9.71 -19.57 10.22
N LEU A 281 -10.73 -18.72 10.38
CA LEU A 281 -11.19 -18.25 11.70
C LEU A 281 -11.72 -19.41 12.55
N ASN A 282 -12.52 -20.29 11.97
CA ASN A 282 -13.05 -21.48 12.63
C ASN A 282 -11.92 -22.38 13.15
N LEU A 283 -10.91 -22.63 12.31
CA LEU A 283 -9.75 -23.43 12.70
C LEU A 283 -9.03 -22.80 13.90
N LEU A 284 -8.71 -21.50 13.84
CA LEU A 284 -8.04 -20.82 14.95
C LEU A 284 -8.87 -20.83 16.24
N LEU A 285 -10.19 -20.62 16.13
CA LEU A 285 -11.09 -20.63 17.28
C LEU A 285 -11.18 -22.00 17.96
N ARG A 286 -11.13 -23.08 17.17
CA ARG A 286 -11.10 -24.46 17.69
C ARG A 286 -9.77 -24.80 18.34
N GLU A 287 -8.66 -24.36 17.75
CA GLU A 287 -7.31 -24.71 18.21
C GLU A 287 -6.85 -23.90 19.44
N ASN A 288 -7.28 -22.65 19.57
CA ASN A 288 -6.72 -21.72 20.56
C ASN A 288 -7.69 -21.38 21.70
N GLU A 289 -8.91 -21.95 21.70
CA GLU A 289 -9.88 -21.81 22.79
C GLU A 289 -10.13 -20.36 23.28
N PHE A 290 -9.94 -19.33 22.42
CA PHE A 290 -9.95 -17.91 22.80
C PHE A 290 -11.14 -17.47 23.68
N PHE A 291 -12.29 -18.11 23.50
CA PHE A 291 -13.55 -17.77 24.17
C PHE A 291 -14.05 -18.85 25.14
N ARG A 292 -13.28 -19.92 25.37
CA ARG A 292 -13.51 -20.86 26.48
C ARG A 292 -12.79 -20.32 27.71
N LEU A 293 -13.29 -19.18 28.19
CA LEU A 293 -12.84 -18.60 29.45
C LEU A 293 -13.31 -19.50 30.58
N ASP A 294 -12.47 -20.46 30.96
CA ASP A 294 -12.51 -20.94 32.33
C ASP A 294 -12.03 -19.80 33.23
N SER A 295 -12.50 -19.77 34.48
CA SER A 295 -12.24 -18.67 35.44
C SER A 295 -10.75 -18.39 35.78
N SER A 296 -9.83 -19.11 35.14
CA SER A 296 -8.38 -19.10 35.35
C SER A 296 -7.58 -18.28 34.32
N HIS A 297 -8.15 -17.86 33.19
CA HIS A 297 -7.43 -17.09 32.18
C HIS A 297 -7.42 -15.60 32.49
N THR A 298 -6.24 -14.99 32.47
CA THR A 298 -6.09 -13.55 32.68
C THR A 298 -6.15 -12.80 31.35
N ILE A 299 -6.55 -11.53 31.38
CA ILE A 299 -6.57 -10.66 30.18
C ILE A 299 -5.20 -10.62 29.44
N PRO A 300 -4.04 -10.58 30.14
CA PRO A 300 -2.73 -10.74 29.53
C PRO A 300 -2.58 -12.01 28.67
N ASP A 301 -3.10 -13.15 29.13
CA ASP A 301 -2.96 -14.44 28.44
C ASP A 301 -3.71 -14.42 27.10
N ILE A 302 -4.92 -13.86 27.09
CA ILE A 302 -5.73 -13.70 25.88
C ILE A 302 -5.02 -12.78 24.89
N ARG A 303 -4.44 -11.68 25.38
CA ARG A 303 -3.72 -10.72 24.53
C ARG A 303 -2.49 -11.37 23.89
N GLU A 304 -1.74 -12.15 24.67
CA GLU A 304 -0.59 -12.88 24.16
C GLU A 304 -1.03 -13.88 23.08
N GLN A 305 -2.06 -14.69 23.34
CA GLN A 305 -2.63 -15.62 22.36
C GLN A 305 -3.11 -14.92 21.07
N LEU A 306 -3.81 -13.80 21.18
CA LEU A 306 -4.25 -13.02 20.01
C LEU A 306 -3.06 -12.48 19.22
N SER A 307 -1.98 -12.08 19.91
CA SER A 307 -0.76 -11.57 19.27
C SER A 307 0.13 -12.65 18.66
N SER A 308 0.11 -13.86 19.23
CA SER A 308 0.91 -15.00 18.77
C SER A 308 0.22 -15.81 17.67
N THR A 309 -1.05 -15.53 17.39
CA THR A 309 -1.84 -16.20 16.36
C THR A 309 -2.18 -15.25 15.21
N ASN A 310 -2.71 -15.81 14.11
CA ASN A 310 -3.16 -15.01 12.97
C ASN A 310 -4.57 -14.43 13.14
N PHE A 311 -5.16 -14.50 14.34
CA PHE A 311 -6.57 -14.16 14.55
C PHE A 311 -6.87 -12.71 14.19
N SER A 312 -6.11 -11.75 14.72
CA SER A 312 -6.31 -10.31 14.40
C SER A 312 -6.17 -10.03 12.90
N TRP A 313 -5.28 -10.75 12.21
CA TRP A 313 -5.07 -10.57 10.77
C TRP A 313 -6.21 -11.12 9.94
N LEU A 314 -6.80 -12.25 10.34
CA LEU A 314 -8.01 -12.77 9.70
C LEU A 314 -9.22 -11.86 9.96
N CYS A 315 -9.33 -11.24 11.13
CA CYS A 315 -10.34 -10.23 11.37
C CYS A 315 -10.15 -8.99 10.47
N CYS A 316 -8.90 -8.58 10.21
CA CYS A 316 -8.62 -7.54 9.23
C CYS A 316 -9.02 -7.96 7.82
N ASP A 317 -8.69 -9.18 7.38
CA ASP A 317 -9.11 -9.71 6.08
C ASP A 317 -10.65 -9.72 5.97
N ALA A 318 -11.35 -10.12 7.03
CA ALA A 318 -12.81 -10.10 7.09
C ALA A 318 -13.37 -8.68 6.94
N GLY A 319 -12.85 -7.72 7.71
CA GLY A 319 -13.27 -6.33 7.63
C GLY A 319 -13.02 -5.74 6.24
N LEU A 320 -11.86 -6.02 5.64
CA LEU A 320 -11.53 -5.55 4.29
C LEU A 320 -12.41 -6.18 3.21
N PHE A 321 -12.74 -7.46 3.35
CA PHE A 321 -13.67 -8.15 2.45
C PHE A 321 -15.06 -7.52 2.50
N LEU A 322 -15.57 -7.25 3.70
CA LEU A 322 -16.91 -6.65 3.87
C LEU A 322 -16.99 -5.18 3.42
N ASP A 323 -15.88 -4.46 3.46
CA ASP A 323 -15.77 -3.05 3.03
C ASP A 323 -15.58 -2.90 1.51
N GLU A 324 -15.17 -3.98 0.82
CA GLU A 324 -14.88 -3.95 -0.62
C GLU A 324 -16.10 -3.62 -1.51
N PRO A 325 -17.30 -4.21 -1.31
CA PRO A 325 -18.49 -3.87 -2.09
C PRO A 325 -18.94 -2.42 -1.90
N ILE A 326 -18.80 -1.90 -0.67
CA ILE A 326 -19.14 -0.51 -0.31
C ILE A 326 -18.23 0.46 -1.07
N ARG A 327 -16.92 0.17 -1.14
CA ARG A 327 -15.96 1.04 -1.83
C ARG A 327 -16.13 1.09 -3.35
N LYS A 328 -16.63 0.01 -3.96
CA LYS A 328 -16.70 -0.12 -5.42
C LYS A 328 -18.01 0.39 -6.00
N ASP A 329 -18.92 0.94 -5.19
CA ASP A 329 -20.32 1.19 -5.55
C ASP A 329 -20.96 -0.03 -6.26
N ALA A 330 -20.47 -1.22 -5.90
CA ALA A 330 -20.80 -2.49 -6.53
C ALA A 330 -21.58 -3.35 -5.53
N PHE A 331 -22.41 -2.71 -4.71
CA PHE A 331 -23.21 -3.41 -3.70
C PHE A 331 -24.30 -4.22 -4.39
N ASP A 332 -23.92 -5.41 -4.83
CA ASP A 332 -24.83 -6.40 -5.37
C ASP A 332 -25.59 -7.06 -4.21
N SER A 333 -26.91 -6.86 -4.19
CA SER A 333 -27.81 -7.45 -3.20
C SER A 333 -27.68 -8.98 -3.12
N GLU A 334 -27.32 -9.64 -4.23
CA GLU A 334 -27.11 -11.09 -4.26
C GLU A 334 -25.83 -11.48 -3.51
N ILE A 335 -24.72 -10.77 -3.75
CA ILE A 335 -23.44 -11.02 -3.06
C ILE A 335 -23.58 -10.74 -1.56
N ALA A 336 -24.27 -9.66 -1.19
CA ALA A 336 -24.55 -9.36 0.21
C ALA A 336 -25.37 -10.47 0.88
N HIS A 337 -26.41 -10.97 0.21
CA HIS A 337 -27.23 -12.07 0.71
C HIS A 337 -26.44 -13.38 0.85
N GLN A 338 -25.63 -13.74 -0.15
CA GLN A 338 -24.77 -14.93 -0.10
C GLN A 338 -23.73 -14.84 1.03
N THR A 339 -23.11 -13.66 1.22
CA THR A 339 -22.13 -13.40 2.29
C THR A 339 -22.79 -13.52 3.66
N HIS A 340 -23.99 -12.95 3.82
CA HIS A 340 -24.78 -13.03 5.05
C HIS A 340 -25.16 -14.47 5.37
N ASN A 341 -25.72 -15.23 4.41
CA ASN A 341 -26.12 -16.62 4.62
C ASN A 341 -24.91 -17.50 4.99
N THR A 342 -23.78 -17.31 4.31
CA THR A 342 -22.54 -18.03 4.64
C THR A 342 -22.07 -17.71 6.07
N PHE A 343 -22.14 -16.45 6.49
CA PHE A 343 -21.78 -16.05 7.85
C PHE A 343 -22.75 -16.60 8.90
N GLN A 344 -24.05 -16.60 8.61
CA GLN A 344 -25.09 -17.14 9.46
C GLN A 344 -24.89 -18.65 9.66
N ASP A 345 -24.65 -19.39 8.58
CA ASP A 345 -24.36 -20.83 8.61
C ASP A 345 -23.11 -21.11 9.45
N TRP A 346 -22.06 -20.32 9.27
CA TRP A 346 -20.84 -20.40 10.07
C TRP A 346 -21.10 -20.15 11.57
N CYS A 347 -21.87 -19.12 11.90
CA CYS A 347 -22.23 -18.80 13.28
C CYS A 347 -23.06 -19.92 13.92
N LEU A 348 -24.04 -20.47 13.21
CA LEU A 348 -24.87 -21.58 13.70
C LEU A 348 -24.06 -22.86 13.87
N GLY A 349 -23.09 -23.11 12.99
CA GLY A 349 -22.15 -24.22 13.13
C GLY A 349 -21.21 -24.08 14.34
N MET A 350 -20.78 -22.87 14.64
CA MET A 350 -19.90 -22.57 15.79
C MET A 350 -20.64 -22.48 17.12
N TRP A 351 -21.84 -21.89 17.10
CA TRP A 351 -22.68 -21.66 18.27
C TRP A 351 -24.12 -22.07 17.97
N PRO A 352 -24.46 -23.37 18.06
CA PRO A 352 -25.80 -23.86 17.75
C PRO A 352 -26.94 -23.24 18.56
N CYS A 353 -26.62 -22.62 19.71
CA CYS A 353 -27.58 -21.95 20.58
C CYS A 353 -27.79 -20.46 20.23
N LEU A 354 -27.04 -19.91 19.26
CA LEU A 354 -27.11 -18.50 18.89
C LEU A 354 -28.43 -18.23 18.12
N LYS A 355 -29.27 -17.33 18.65
CA LYS A 355 -30.44 -16.83 17.93
C LYS A 355 -30.04 -15.59 17.13
N ILE A 356 -29.76 -15.76 15.85
CA ILE A 356 -29.50 -14.64 14.94
C ILE A 356 -30.85 -14.00 14.60
N ASN A 357 -30.99 -12.71 14.85
CA ASN A 357 -32.21 -11.94 14.59
C ASN A 357 -32.09 -11.32 13.20
N ASP A 358 -32.98 -11.68 12.26
CA ASP A 358 -32.96 -11.23 10.85
C ASP A 358 -33.18 -9.71 10.65
N LYS A 359 -33.24 -8.92 11.72
CA LYS A 359 -33.52 -7.47 11.66
C LYS A 359 -32.33 -6.60 11.25
N TYR A 360 -31.17 -7.17 10.99
CA TYR A 360 -29.92 -6.44 10.67
C TYR A 360 -29.31 -6.87 9.34
N VAL A 361 -30.13 -7.20 8.34
CA VAL A 361 -29.65 -7.24 6.96
C VAL A 361 -29.24 -5.82 6.59
N LEU A 362 -27.95 -5.62 6.36
CA LEU A 362 -27.35 -4.35 5.95
C LEU A 362 -28.06 -3.87 4.68
N THR A 363 -28.93 -2.87 4.84
CA THR A 363 -29.53 -2.08 3.75
C THR A 363 -28.60 -0.98 3.29
#